data_AF-A0A536IW13-F1
#
_entry.id   AF-A0A536IW13-F1
#
_cell.length_a   1.000
_cell.length_b   1.000
_cell.length_c   1.000
_cell.angle_alpha   90.00
_cell.angle_beta   90.00
_cell.angle_gamma   90.00
#
_symmetry.space_group_name_H-M   'P 1'
#
loop_
_entity.id
_entity.type
_entity.pdbx_description
1 polymer ?
#
loop_
_entity_poly.entity_id
_entity_poly.type
_entity_poly.pdbx_seq_one_letter_code
_entity_poly.pdbx_strand_id
1 'polypeptide(L)'
;ALVELASGGKPANLQVTATVETLKGLAGAAGAEMEFSLPISSAAVQRMACDCSVTRVLLSQESVTIDVGRSKRVISGPARKALAARDGHCRWPGCERPASWCDGHHVIQWIDGGSTDLNNLVLLWGLLPKGSDAVSNSGLAA
;
A
#
# COMPACT_ATOMS: atom_id res chain seq x y z
N ALA A 1 -24.96 18.28 -9.26
CA ALA A 1 -24.00 17.55 -10.10
C ALA A 1 -24.56 16.16 -10.35
N LEU A 2 -24.79 15.82 -11.62
CA LEU A 2 -25.31 14.52 -12.04
C LEU A 2 -24.17 13.50 -11.88
N VAL A 3 -24.32 12.52 -10.98
CA VAL A 3 -23.41 11.37 -10.92
C VAL A 3 -23.93 10.36 -11.94
N GLU A 4 -23.33 10.30 -13.12
CA GLU A 4 -23.55 9.17 -14.02
C GLU A 4 -22.94 7.92 -13.37
N LEU A 5 -23.81 6.98 -12.98
CA LEU A 5 -23.40 5.64 -12.61
C LEU A 5 -22.96 4.91 -13.87
N ALA A 6 -21.67 4.88 -14.13
CA ALA A 6 -21.06 4.01 -15.12
C ALA A 6 -21.19 2.55 -14.65
N SER A 7 -22.33 1.92 -14.90
CA SER A 7 -22.52 0.49 -14.66
C SER A 7 -21.91 -0.30 -15.83
N GLY A 8 -20.86 -1.08 -15.56
CA GLY A 8 -20.24 -1.99 -16.54
C GLY A 8 -18.70 -2.07 -16.49
N GLY A 9 -18.03 -1.21 -15.71
CA GLY A 9 -16.57 -1.24 -15.53
C GLY A 9 -16.09 -2.39 -14.64
N LYS A 10 -14.84 -2.84 -14.83
CA LYS A 10 -14.13 -3.65 -13.83
C LYS A 10 -14.27 -2.97 -12.46
N PRO A 11 -14.49 -3.71 -11.36
CA PRO A 11 -14.61 -3.10 -10.04
C PRO A 11 -13.40 -2.23 -9.74
N ALA A 12 -13.65 -0.97 -9.36
CA ALA A 12 -12.60 -0.05 -8.97
C ALA A 12 -11.94 -0.58 -7.69
N ASN A 13 -10.61 -0.73 -7.72
CA ASN A 13 -9.85 -1.10 -6.54
C ASN A 13 -9.30 0.18 -5.90
N LEU A 14 -9.96 0.64 -4.85
CA LEU A 14 -9.55 1.80 -4.06
C LEU A 14 -8.78 1.35 -2.83
N GLN A 15 -7.64 1.98 -2.58
CA GLN A 15 -6.88 1.78 -1.37
C GLN A 15 -7.08 2.94 -0.42
N VAL A 16 -7.57 2.62 0.78
CA VAL A 16 -7.83 3.57 1.86
C VAL A 16 -7.02 3.13 3.08
N THR A 17 -6.25 4.06 3.64
CA THR A 17 -5.49 3.86 4.88
C THR A 17 -6.18 4.64 5.99
N ALA A 18 -6.66 3.95 7.01
CA ALA A 18 -7.42 4.54 8.12
C ALA A 18 -7.07 3.83 9.43
N THR A 19 -7.23 4.53 10.55
CA THR A 19 -7.15 3.88 11.87
C THR A 19 -8.45 3.13 12.21
N VAL A 20 -8.40 2.29 13.24
CA VAL A 20 -9.59 1.56 13.71
C VAL A 20 -10.64 2.53 14.26
N GLU A 21 -10.23 3.64 14.88
CA GLU A 21 -11.08 4.69 15.40
C GLU A 21 -11.84 5.40 14.26
N THR A 22 -11.15 5.71 13.16
CA THR A 22 -11.76 6.29 11.95
C THR A 22 -12.79 5.34 11.35
N LEU A 23 -12.48 4.04 11.27
CA LEU A 23 -13.43 3.03 10.80
C LEU A 23 -14.67 2.92 11.71
N LYS A 24 -14.47 3.05 13.03
CA LYS A 24 -15.55 3.04 14.04
C LYS A 24 -16.32 4.36 14.12
N GLY A 25 -15.87 5.42 13.46
CA GLY A 25 -16.53 6.73 13.49
C GLY A 25 -16.45 7.44 14.85
N LEU A 26 -15.38 7.19 15.63
CA LEU A 26 -15.20 7.83 16.92
C LEU A 26 -14.94 9.33 16.77
N ALA A 27 -15.51 10.13 17.67
CA ALA A 27 -15.29 11.57 17.70
C ALA A 27 -13.81 11.88 17.92
N GLY A 28 -13.24 12.78 17.10
CA GLY A 28 -11.82 13.14 17.15
C GLY A 28 -10.87 12.18 16.42
N ALA A 29 -11.38 11.14 15.77
CA ALA A 29 -10.55 10.29 14.91
C ALA A 29 -9.97 11.06 13.71
N ALA A 30 -8.76 10.71 13.30
CA ALA A 30 -8.11 11.30 12.13
C ALA A 30 -8.89 10.99 10.83
N GLY A 31 -8.72 11.85 9.82
CA GLY A 31 -9.19 11.56 8.47
C GLY A 31 -8.49 10.31 7.91
N ALA A 32 -9.17 9.57 7.05
CA ALA A 32 -8.53 8.48 6.33
C ALA A 32 -7.86 9.01 5.07
N GLU A 33 -6.74 8.38 4.71
CA GLU A 33 -5.96 8.73 3.53
C GLU A 33 -6.36 7.86 2.35
N MET A 34 -6.45 8.48 1.17
CA MET A 34 -6.74 7.82 -0.08
C MET A 34 -5.94 8.46 -1.20
N GLU A 35 -5.49 7.64 -2.14
CA GLU A 35 -4.75 8.12 -3.28
C GLU A 35 -5.54 9.13 -4.11
N PHE A 36 -4.87 10.21 -4.55
CA PHE A 36 -5.46 11.30 -5.33
C PHE A 36 -6.64 12.02 -4.65
N SER A 37 -6.70 11.99 -3.32
CA SER A 37 -7.74 12.63 -2.54
C SER A 37 -7.16 13.46 -1.40
N LEU A 38 -7.97 14.39 -0.90
CA LEU A 38 -7.76 14.96 0.43
C LEU A 38 -8.22 13.93 1.48
N PRO A 39 -7.82 14.09 2.76
CA PRO A 39 -8.28 13.21 3.82
C PRO A 39 -9.80 13.09 3.82
N ILE A 40 -10.30 11.86 3.78
CA ILE A 40 -11.72 11.56 3.71
C ILE A 40 -12.28 11.30 5.10
N SER A 41 -13.54 11.70 5.31
CA SER A 41 -14.22 11.51 6.60
C SER A 41 -14.45 10.04 6.93
N SER A 42 -14.55 9.72 8.22
CA SER A 42 -14.98 8.41 8.72
C SER A 42 -16.31 7.96 8.09
N ALA A 43 -17.26 8.87 7.90
CA ALA A 43 -18.53 8.59 7.24
C ALA A 43 -18.36 8.16 5.77
N ALA A 44 -17.42 8.74 5.04
CA ALA A 44 -17.11 8.33 3.67
C ALA A 44 -16.48 6.93 3.64
N VAL A 45 -15.52 6.66 4.54
CA VAL A 45 -14.89 5.33 4.69
C VAL A 45 -15.93 4.26 5.01
N GLN A 46 -16.84 4.54 5.94
CA GLN A 46 -17.91 3.61 6.32
C GLN A 46 -18.85 3.31 5.14
N ARG A 47 -19.23 4.32 4.35
CA ARG A 47 -20.03 4.10 3.14
C ARG A 47 -19.31 3.22 2.11
N MET A 48 -18.04 3.49 1.84
CA MET A 48 -17.24 2.65 0.95
C MET A 48 -17.15 1.20 1.46
N ALA A 49 -17.01 0.99 2.77
CA ALA A 49 -16.96 -0.33 3.36
C ALA A 49 -18.29 -1.11 3.28
N CYS A 50 -19.43 -0.42 3.29
CA CYS A 50 -20.75 -1.02 3.12
C CYS A 50 -21.03 -1.46 1.67
N ASP A 51 -20.60 -0.64 0.70
CA ASP A 51 -20.95 -0.84 -0.72
C ASP A 51 -19.94 -1.72 -1.48
N CYS A 52 -18.75 -1.96 -0.92
CA CYS A 52 -17.64 -2.64 -1.60
C CYS A 52 -17.23 -3.95 -0.92
N SER A 53 -16.66 -4.88 -1.70
CA SER A 53 -15.93 -6.02 -1.15
C SER A 53 -14.62 -5.55 -0.51
N VAL A 54 -14.54 -5.55 0.82
CA VAL A 54 -13.37 -5.04 1.55
C VAL A 54 -12.29 -6.12 1.70
N THR A 55 -11.11 -5.89 1.12
CA THR A 55 -9.89 -6.62 1.49
C THR A 55 -9.16 -5.85 2.58
N ARG A 56 -9.16 -6.38 3.80
CA ARG A 56 -8.49 -5.74 4.95
C ARG A 56 -7.01 -6.11 4.95
N VAL A 57 -6.13 -5.11 5.06
CA VAL A 57 -4.72 -5.33 5.40
C VAL A 57 -4.49 -4.72 6.78
N LEU A 58 -4.32 -5.57 7.78
CA LEU A 58 -4.00 -5.15 9.14
C LEU A 58 -2.47 -5.06 9.26
N LEU A 59 -1.95 -3.97 9.81
CA LEU A 59 -0.51 -3.77 10.03
C LEU A 59 -0.10 -4.07 11.49
N SER A 60 -0.88 -4.88 12.21
CA SER A 60 -0.69 -5.23 13.64
C SER A 60 -0.49 -6.75 13.83
N GLN A 61 0.06 -7.16 14.98
CA GLN A 61 0.74 -8.45 15.31
C GLN A 61 0.02 -9.77 14.98
N GLU A 62 -1.25 -9.76 14.58
CA GLU A 62 -2.03 -10.95 14.16
C GLU A 62 -2.50 -10.86 12.71
N SER A 63 -1.84 -10.05 11.88
CA SER A 63 -2.16 -9.93 10.47
C SER A 63 -1.67 -11.16 9.70
N VAL A 64 -2.55 -11.67 8.82
CA VAL A 64 -2.29 -12.78 7.90
C VAL A 64 -0.83 -12.72 7.44
N THR A 65 -0.07 -13.76 7.77
CA THR A 65 1.32 -13.87 7.39
C THR A 65 1.41 -13.85 5.87
N ILE A 66 1.77 -12.70 5.30
CA ILE A 66 2.13 -12.58 3.88
C ILE A 66 3.62 -12.94 3.77
N ASP A 67 3.96 -14.15 4.20
CA ASP A 67 5.29 -14.73 4.06
C ASP A 67 5.22 -15.79 2.96
N VAL A 68 5.88 -15.50 1.84
CA VAL A 68 6.13 -16.47 0.78
C VAL A 68 7.60 -16.86 0.68
N GLY A 69 8.44 -16.38 1.62
CA GLY A 69 9.88 -16.61 1.67
C GLY A 69 10.54 -16.44 0.30
N ARG A 70 11.41 -17.38 -0.06
CA ARG A 70 12.02 -17.46 -1.42
C ARG A 70 11.22 -18.34 -2.38
N SER A 71 10.12 -18.95 -1.95
CA SER A 71 9.34 -19.90 -2.75
C SER A 71 8.71 -19.25 -3.99
N LYS A 72 8.51 -17.93 -3.99
CA LYS A 72 8.06 -17.16 -5.15
C LYS A 72 8.82 -15.84 -5.26
N ARG A 73 9.38 -15.58 -6.45
CA ARG A 73 10.00 -14.28 -6.81
C ARG A 73 8.95 -13.19 -7.02
N VAL A 74 7.74 -13.56 -7.44
CA VAL A 74 6.65 -12.63 -7.74
C VAL A 74 5.99 -12.17 -6.45
N ILE A 75 5.94 -10.86 -6.26
CA ILE A 75 5.24 -10.23 -5.14
C ILE A 75 3.74 -10.57 -5.25
N SER A 76 3.20 -11.20 -4.21
CA SER A 76 1.79 -11.61 -4.19
C SER A 76 0.86 -10.40 -4.14
N GLY A 77 -0.38 -10.57 -4.61
CA GLY A 77 -1.41 -9.52 -4.50
C GLY A 77 -1.59 -8.99 -3.07
N PRO A 78 -1.66 -9.85 -2.04
CA PRO A 78 -1.66 -9.40 -0.64
C PRO A 78 -0.40 -8.61 -0.26
N ALA A 79 0.80 -9.07 -0.65
CA ALA A 79 2.05 -8.37 -0.34
C ALA A 79 2.09 -6.98 -0.98
N ARG A 80 1.59 -6.87 -2.21
CA ARG A 80 1.48 -5.59 -2.92
C ARG A 80 0.51 -4.62 -2.25
N LYS A 81 -0.61 -5.10 -1.72
CA LYS A 81 -1.56 -4.28 -0.93
C LYS A 81 -0.93 -3.83 0.39
N ALA A 82 -0.22 -4.72 1.08
CA ALA A 82 0.49 -4.40 2.31
C ALA A 82 1.62 -3.38 2.10
N LEU A 83 2.37 -3.51 1.01
CA LEU A 83 3.39 -2.52 0.64
C LEU A 83 2.80 -1.14 0.43
N ALA A 84 1.71 -1.04 -0.32
CA ALA A 84 1.06 0.26 -0.52
C ALA A 84 0.47 0.85 0.76
N ALA A 85 0.00 0.01 1.69
CA ALA A 85 -0.53 0.50 2.96
C ALA A 85 0.60 1.01 3.87
N ARG A 86 1.75 0.33 3.87
CA ARG A 86 2.94 0.70 4.65
C ARG A 86 3.66 1.92 4.07
N ASP A 87 3.85 1.96 2.76
CA ASP A 87 4.71 2.94 2.10
C ASP A 87 3.95 4.20 1.68
N GLY A 88 2.65 4.11 1.37
CA GLY A 88 1.78 5.23 0.97
C GLY A 88 2.09 5.85 -0.40
N HIS A 89 3.37 5.98 -0.74
CA HIS A 89 3.92 6.52 -1.98
C HIS A 89 5.30 5.87 -2.26
N CYS A 90 5.95 6.29 -3.34
CA CYS A 90 7.33 5.90 -3.67
C CYS A 90 8.27 6.20 -2.49
N ARG A 91 9.09 5.23 -2.07
CA ARG A 91 10.03 5.43 -0.94
C ARG A 91 11.38 6.01 -1.36
N TRP A 92 11.57 6.33 -2.63
CA TRP A 92 12.76 7.05 -3.06
C TRP A 92 12.82 8.45 -2.42
N PRO A 93 13.98 8.90 -1.90
CA PRO A 93 14.09 10.22 -1.27
C PRO A 93 13.56 11.34 -2.17
N GLY A 94 12.61 12.13 -1.66
CA GLY A 94 11.99 13.24 -2.38
C GLY A 94 10.99 12.86 -3.48
N CYS A 95 10.61 11.58 -3.60
CA CYS A 95 9.60 11.15 -4.56
C CYS A 95 8.24 10.95 -3.88
N GLU A 96 7.24 11.72 -4.30
CA GLU A 96 5.86 11.63 -3.79
C GLU A 96 4.91 10.93 -4.78
N ARG A 97 5.46 10.23 -5.78
CA ARG A 97 4.63 9.49 -6.73
C ARG A 97 3.80 8.45 -5.98
N PRO A 98 2.52 8.35 -6.28
CA PRO A 98 1.63 7.66 -5.38
C PRO A 98 1.74 6.14 -5.54
N ALA A 99 1.21 5.38 -4.59
CA ALA A 99 1.46 3.94 -4.53
C ALA A 99 0.94 3.16 -5.75
N SER A 100 -0.15 3.57 -6.42
CA SER A 100 -0.65 2.85 -7.62
C SER A 100 0.31 2.94 -8.82
N TRP A 101 1.20 3.93 -8.75
CA TRP A 101 2.17 4.25 -9.77
C TRP A 101 3.49 3.47 -9.56
N CYS A 102 3.69 2.93 -8.36
CA CYS A 102 4.93 2.25 -7.99
C CYS A 102 4.85 0.74 -8.16
N ASP A 103 5.99 0.12 -8.39
CA ASP A 103 6.17 -1.33 -8.32
C ASP A 103 6.79 -1.71 -6.98
N GLY A 104 6.59 -2.96 -6.56
CA GLY A 104 7.31 -3.53 -5.42
C GLY A 104 8.68 -4.02 -5.87
N HIS A 105 9.71 -3.60 -5.14
CA HIS A 105 11.11 -3.97 -5.36
C HIS A 105 11.68 -4.65 -4.13
N HIS A 106 12.58 -5.61 -4.35
CA HIS A 106 13.38 -6.18 -3.28
C HIS A 106 14.49 -5.22 -2.87
N VAL A 107 14.70 -5.05 -1.56
CA VAL A 107 15.82 -4.29 -0.99
C VAL A 107 17.11 -5.08 -1.17
N ILE A 108 17.16 -6.30 -0.62
CA ILE A 108 18.15 -7.30 -0.99
C ILE A 108 17.60 -8.03 -2.20
N GLN A 109 18.30 -7.96 -3.35
CA GLN A 109 17.81 -8.57 -4.57
C GLN A 109 17.58 -10.08 -4.37
N TRP A 110 16.55 -10.61 -5.04
CA TRP A 110 16.22 -12.03 -4.95
C TRP A 110 17.37 -12.94 -5.41
N ILE A 111 18.17 -12.49 -6.39
CA ILE A 111 19.36 -13.20 -6.88
C ILE A 111 20.46 -13.28 -5.82
N ASP A 112 20.55 -12.26 -4.96
CA ASP A 112 21.49 -12.19 -3.83
C ASP A 112 20.93 -12.85 -2.56
N GLY A 113 19.87 -13.65 -2.70
CA GLY A 113 19.27 -14.40 -1.59
C GLY A 113 18.16 -13.67 -0.85
N GLY A 114 17.74 -12.50 -1.31
CA GLY A 114 16.62 -11.76 -0.72
C GLY A 114 15.31 -12.55 -0.71
N SER A 115 14.59 -12.47 0.40
CA SER A 115 13.24 -13.03 0.59
C SER A 115 12.18 -12.14 -0.07
N THR A 116 11.05 -12.73 -0.46
CA THR A 116 9.85 -11.99 -0.90
C THR A 116 8.88 -11.84 0.28
N ASP A 117 9.40 -11.44 1.44
CA ASP A 117 8.59 -11.03 2.59
C ASP A 117 8.38 -9.52 2.59
N LEU A 118 7.43 -9.03 3.38
CA LEU A 118 7.09 -7.60 3.40
C LEU A 118 8.28 -6.72 3.84
N ASN A 119 9.16 -7.22 4.70
CA ASN A 119 10.28 -6.46 5.28
C ASN A 119 11.40 -6.22 4.27
N ASN A 120 11.62 -7.17 3.34
CA ASN A 120 12.61 -7.04 2.27
C ASN A 120 12.03 -6.41 0.98
N LEU A 121 10.81 -5.91 1.01
CA LEU A 121 10.17 -5.26 -0.14
C LEU A 121 9.95 -3.77 0.10
N VAL A 122 9.94 -2.96 -0.97
CA VAL A 122 9.73 -1.51 -0.95
C VAL A 122 9.04 -1.01 -2.22
N LEU A 123 8.20 0.04 -2.16
CA LEU A 123 7.64 0.67 -3.35
C LEU A 123 8.58 1.68 -4.01
N LEU A 124 8.86 1.50 -5.30
CA LEU A 124 9.64 2.44 -6.12
C LEU A 124 8.97 2.70 -7.48
N TRP A 125 9.16 3.91 -8.00
CA TRP A 125 8.73 4.29 -9.35
C TRP A 125 9.83 4.01 -10.39
N GLY A 126 9.45 3.45 -11.54
CA GLY A 126 10.32 2.88 -12.57
C GLY A 126 11.23 3.82 -13.38
N LEU A 127 11.61 5.00 -12.87
CA LEU A 127 12.66 5.84 -13.48
C LEU A 127 14.04 5.67 -12.83
N LEU A 128 14.18 4.75 -11.88
CA LEU A 128 15.47 4.41 -11.30
C LEU A 128 16.18 3.39 -12.19
N PRO A 129 17.48 3.55 -12.48
CA PRO A 129 18.25 2.57 -13.24
C PRO A 129 18.12 1.20 -12.58
N LYS A 130 17.66 0.19 -13.33
CA LYS A 130 17.71 -1.21 -12.91
C LYS A 130 19.18 -1.61 -12.78
N GLY A 131 19.78 -1.38 -11.62
CA GLY A 131 21.19 -1.68 -11.35
C GLY A 131 21.93 -0.69 -10.45
N SER A 132 21.28 0.36 -9.91
CA SER A 132 21.91 1.17 -8.87
C SER A 132 21.60 0.56 -7.50
N ASP A 133 22.66 0.22 -6.75
CA ASP A 133 22.69 -0.26 -5.37
C ASP A 133 22.04 0.70 -4.36
N ALA A 134 20.74 0.94 -4.51
CA ALA A 134 20.03 1.97 -3.78
C ALA A 134 19.37 1.43 -2.51
N VAL A 135 20.15 0.71 -1.69
CA VAL A 135 20.10 0.80 -0.22
C VAL A 135 21.51 0.51 0.30
N SER A 136 22.48 1.37 -0.03
CA SER A 136 23.66 1.48 0.82
C SER A 136 23.27 2.19 2.11
N ASN A 137 22.90 1.36 3.09
CA ASN A 137 23.05 1.55 4.53
C ASN A 137 23.28 3.01 5.00
N SER A 138 22.25 3.85 4.91
CA SER A 138 22.23 5.17 5.58
C SER A 138 20.79 5.66 5.74
N GLY A 139 20.13 5.22 6.82
CA GLY A 139 19.13 6.07 7.46
C GLY A 139 17.66 5.68 7.44
N LEU A 140 17.25 4.44 7.12
CA LEU A 140 15.90 3.95 7.47
C LEU A 140 15.95 3.14 8.77
N ALA A 141 16.35 3.81 9.84
CA ALA A 141 16.14 3.36 11.21
C ALA A 141 15.93 4.62 12.08
N ALA A 142 14.74 5.19 11.98
CA ALA A 142 14.13 6.08 12.97
C ALA A 142 12.63 6.15 12.67
#